data_AF-A0A9N9I9W9-F1
#
_entry.id   AF-A0A9N9I9W9-F1
#
_cell.length_a   1.000
_cell.length_b   1.000
_cell.length_c   1.000
_cell.angle_alpha   90.00
_cell.angle_beta   90.00
_cell.angle_gamma   90.00
#
_symmetry.space_group_name_H-M   'P 1'
#
loop_
_entity.id
_entity.type
_entity.pdbx_description
1 polymer ?
#
loop_
_entity_poly.entity_id
_entity_poly.type
_entity_poly.pdbx_seq_one_letter_code
_entity_poly.pdbx_strand_id
1 'polypeptide(L)'
;METVTVNTKQDDNDNDNNQGRALVLWKYNNPFSNYKQDPERIFVFNGFTLKISQKLSDPIDITQNTGNIVWDGAYLLGKYIADHLNLDHLAGTSRRRKIRFIELGSGCGLVGLVAWLTGGYVVCTGTPQDIEHTKFNIKQNVEHVMNQQQQNQFVYNKKGEDDLVEIVESKSRNAHTQKMSQNLDLLDKDNIQVHILDWTSLPTTEDTTNPLHKSNMPSFDIILASEILYLPDLHKDLVKTIRYFILGIYKQRGLGEEQFFKIAQVFGKLRVEWIDTSWIDQSSIESHVNQFSSTNSSTYSA
;
A
#
# COMPACT_ATOMS: atom_id res chain seq x y z
N MET A 1 -25.93 3.07 16.34
CA MET A 1 -25.57 4.52 16.33
C MET A 1 -25.27 4.89 17.76
N GLU A 2 -24.01 5.18 18.08
CA GLU A 2 -23.66 5.76 19.38
C GLU A 2 -23.65 7.27 19.23
N THR A 3 -24.44 7.96 20.04
CA THR A 3 -24.45 9.42 20.10
C THR A 3 -23.49 9.84 21.19
N VAL A 4 -22.45 10.60 20.85
CA VAL A 4 -21.56 11.21 21.84
C VAL A 4 -22.05 12.62 22.11
N THR A 5 -22.55 12.86 23.32
CA THR A 5 -22.94 14.20 23.77
C THR A 5 -21.71 14.91 24.32
N VAL A 6 -21.26 15.98 23.65
CA VAL A 6 -20.21 16.85 24.17
C VAL A 6 -20.85 17.90 25.07
N ASN A 7 -20.69 17.75 26.39
CA ASN A 7 -21.08 18.80 27.34
C ASN A 7 -19.95 19.82 27.41
N THR A 8 -20.14 20.98 26.81
CA THR A 8 -19.31 22.16 27.09
C THR A 8 -19.63 22.62 28.51
N LYS A 9 -18.64 22.60 29.41
CA LYS A 9 -18.78 23.28 30.71
C LYS A 9 -19.06 24.75 30.42
N GLN A 10 -20.22 25.22 30.84
CA GLN A 10 -20.61 26.61 30.76
C GLN A 10 -20.19 27.25 32.08
N ASP A 11 -19.35 28.29 32.03
CA ASP A 11 -19.13 29.16 33.17
C ASP A 11 -20.44 29.90 33.48
N ASP A 12 -20.80 29.94 34.75
CA ASP A 12 -22.06 30.46 35.27
C ASP A 12 -22.22 31.96 34.97
N ASN A 13 -23.00 32.28 33.94
CA ASN A 13 -23.89 33.45 33.84
C ASN A 13 -24.29 33.61 32.35
N ASP A 14 -25.45 33.08 31.97
CA ASP A 14 -26.44 33.83 31.18
C ASP A 14 -27.65 32.97 30.83
N ASN A 15 -28.83 33.61 30.90
CA ASN A 15 -30.10 33.14 30.39
C ASN A 15 -30.03 33.00 28.87
N ASP A 16 -29.52 31.88 28.36
CA ASP A 16 -29.65 31.58 26.94
C ASP A 16 -30.07 30.15 26.68
N ASN A 17 -31.07 30.02 25.81
CA ASN A 17 -31.71 28.77 25.41
C ASN A 17 -30.66 27.75 24.97
N ASN A 18 -30.41 26.77 25.83
CA ASN A 18 -29.43 25.72 25.60
C ASN A 18 -29.95 24.74 24.53
N GLN A 19 -29.90 25.16 23.26
CA GLN A 19 -30.07 24.27 22.12
C GLN A 19 -28.81 23.42 22.01
N GLY A 20 -28.83 22.26 22.69
CA GLY A 20 -27.77 21.27 22.57
C GLY A 20 -27.49 20.95 21.10
N ARG A 21 -26.29 21.27 20.63
CA ARG A 21 -25.84 20.95 19.28
C ARG A 21 -25.32 19.52 19.27
N ALA A 22 -26.19 18.58 18.92
CA ALA A 22 -25.78 17.20 18.68
C ALA A 22 -25.02 17.11 17.35
N LEU A 23 -23.74 16.76 17.40
CA LEU A 23 -22.98 16.35 16.23
C LEU A 23 -23.17 14.84 16.05
N VAL A 24 -23.81 14.46 14.96
CA VAL A 24 -23.88 13.05 14.55
C VAL A 24 -22.62 12.76 13.76
N LEU A 25 -21.82 11.81 14.24
CA LEU A 25 -20.71 11.26 13.45
C LEU A 25 -21.31 10.50 12.26
N TRP A 26 -21.38 11.15 11.10
CA TRP A 26 -21.76 10.49 9.87
C TRP A 26 -20.54 9.71 9.35
N LYS A 27 -20.64 8.37 9.41
CA LYS A 27 -19.68 7.47 8.76
C LYS A 27 -20.32 6.98 7.47
N TYR A 28 -19.74 7.31 6.32
CA TYR A 28 -20.12 6.67 5.06
C TYR A 28 -19.81 5.18 5.17
N ASN A 29 -20.84 4.37 5.31
CA ASN A 29 -20.77 2.92 5.16
C ASN A 29 -21.91 2.55 4.23
N ASN A 30 -21.66 2.61 2.92
CA ASN A 30 -22.66 2.20 1.94
C ASN A 30 -22.56 0.68 1.77
N PRO A 31 -23.52 -0.10 2.31
CA PRO A 31 -23.50 -1.56 2.21
C PRO A 31 -23.65 -2.07 0.76
N PHE A 32 -23.96 -1.17 -0.19
CA PHE A 32 -24.10 -1.46 -1.62
C PHE A 32 -22.89 -1.02 -2.45
N SER A 33 -21.91 -0.32 -1.85
CA SER A 33 -20.70 0.09 -2.56
C SER A 33 -19.66 -1.02 -2.47
N ASN A 34 -19.47 -1.74 -3.58
CA ASN A 34 -18.38 -2.68 -3.73
C ASN A 34 -17.25 -2.03 -4.53
N TYR A 35 -16.35 -1.35 -3.81
CA TYR A 35 -15.20 -0.66 -4.42
C TYR A 35 -14.29 -1.57 -5.26
N LYS A 36 -14.37 -2.90 -5.12
CA LYS A 36 -13.64 -3.82 -6.00
C LYS A 36 -14.13 -3.73 -7.45
N GLN A 37 -15.39 -3.35 -7.66
CA GLN A 37 -16.02 -3.20 -8.97
C GLN A 37 -16.04 -1.75 -9.45
N ASP A 38 -15.38 -0.84 -8.73
CA ASP A 38 -15.23 0.54 -9.21
C ASP A 38 -14.04 0.62 -10.18
N PRO A 39 -14.15 1.35 -11.30
CA PRO A 39 -13.04 1.51 -12.26
C PRO A 39 -11.84 2.27 -11.66
N GLU A 40 -12.01 2.93 -10.52
CA GLU A 40 -10.95 3.59 -9.75
C GLU A 40 -11.17 3.32 -8.26
N ARG A 41 -10.10 2.96 -7.54
CA ARG A 41 -10.10 2.86 -6.08
C ARG A 41 -9.21 3.94 -5.49
N ILE A 42 -9.72 4.61 -4.47
CA ILE A 42 -9.02 5.70 -3.79
C ILE A 42 -8.48 5.20 -2.45
N PHE A 43 -7.21 5.46 -2.20
CA PHE A 43 -6.54 5.16 -0.94
C PHE A 43 -5.86 6.40 -0.40
N VAL A 44 -5.71 6.47 0.93
CA VAL A 44 -4.97 7.56 1.59
C VAL A 44 -3.83 6.96 2.40
N PHE A 45 -2.61 7.35 2.08
CA PHE A 45 -1.38 6.93 2.76
C PHE A 45 -0.47 8.13 2.98
N ASN A 46 0.09 8.25 4.18
CA ASN A 46 1.00 9.36 4.56
C ASN A 46 0.48 10.76 4.22
N GLY A 47 -0.84 10.97 4.27
CA GLY A 47 -1.49 12.25 3.93
C GLY A 47 -1.68 12.51 2.43
N PHE A 48 -1.31 11.56 1.56
CA PHE A 48 -1.56 11.64 0.12
C PHE A 48 -2.70 10.74 -0.33
N THR A 49 -3.42 11.22 -1.32
CA THR A 49 -4.42 10.45 -2.04
C THR A 49 -3.75 9.70 -3.19
N LEU A 50 -3.94 8.38 -3.24
CA LEU A 50 -3.63 7.52 -4.38
C LEU A 50 -4.94 7.14 -5.08
N LYS A 51 -4.97 7.28 -6.40
CA LYS A 51 -6.09 6.93 -7.29
C LYS A 51 -5.67 5.79 -8.19
N ILE A 52 -6.09 4.58 -7.85
CA ILE A 52 -5.68 3.37 -8.55
C ILE A 52 -6.75 2.97 -9.54
N SER A 53 -6.45 3.10 -10.83
CA SER A 53 -7.33 2.61 -11.89
C SER A 53 -7.36 1.09 -11.89
N GLN A 54 -8.54 0.53 -12.16
CA GLN A 54 -8.79 -0.89 -12.33
C GLN A 54 -9.36 -1.16 -13.73
N LYS A 55 -9.00 -2.30 -14.33
CA LYS A 55 -9.50 -2.74 -15.65
C LYS A 55 -10.54 -3.84 -15.48
N LEU A 56 -11.82 -3.45 -15.50
CA LEU A 56 -12.94 -4.35 -15.21
C LEU A 56 -13.66 -4.88 -16.46
N SER A 57 -13.19 -4.49 -17.66
CA SER A 57 -13.80 -4.89 -18.93
C SER A 57 -13.59 -6.35 -19.27
N ASP A 58 -12.51 -6.94 -18.78
CA ASP A 58 -12.13 -8.33 -19.07
C ASP A 58 -12.48 -9.24 -17.89
N PRO A 59 -12.88 -10.50 -18.15
CA PRO A 59 -13.06 -11.48 -17.08
C PRO A 59 -11.79 -11.64 -16.25
N ILE A 60 -11.95 -11.66 -14.93
CA ILE A 60 -10.84 -11.85 -13.98
C ILE A 60 -10.97 -13.26 -13.40
N ASP A 61 -9.98 -14.09 -13.67
CA ASP A 61 -9.83 -15.41 -13.06
C ASP A 61 -8.42 -15.57 -12.48
N ILE A 62 -8.16 -16.66 -11.75
CA ILE A 62 -6.86 -16.85 -11.09
C ILE A 62 -5.69 -17.02 -12.06
N THR A 63 -5.92 -17.22 -13.35
CA THR A 63 -4.91 -17.39 -14.39
C THR A 63 -4.80 -16.19 -15.32
N GLN A 64 -5.81 -15.32 -15.33
CA GLN A 64 -5.90 -14.19 -16.26
C GLN A 64 -6.39 -12.92 -15.58
N ASN A 65 -5.77 -11.80 -15.92
CA ASN A 65 -6.23 -10.46 -15.55
C ASN A 65 -6.29 -10.20 -14.03
N THR A 66 -5.66 -11.03 -13.19
CA THR A 66 -5.58 -10.79 -11.74
C THR A 66 -4.90 -9.46 -11.42
N GLY A 67 -3.98 -8.99 -12.26
CA GLY A 67 -3.31 -7.70 -12.13
C GLY A 67 -4.18 -6.47 -12.42
N ASN A 68 -5.42 -6.65 -12.87
CA ASN A 68 -6.33 -5.57 -13.25
C ASN A 68 -7.07 -4.93 -12.07
N ILE A 69 -7.05 -5.55 -10.89
CA ILE A 69 -7.73 -5.05 -9.70
C ILE A 69 -6.81 -5.01 -8.49
N VAL A 70 -7.15 -4.16 -7.53
CA VAL A 70 -6.47 -4.10 -6.24
C VAL A 70 -7.05 -5.17 -5.34
N TRP A 71 -6.19 -6.09 -4.93
CA TRP A 71 -6.54 -7.12 -3.94
C TRP A 71 -6.43 -6.60 -2.50
N ASP A 72 -7.20 -7.19 -1.58
CA ASP A 72 -7.28 -6.70 -0.19
C ASP A 72 -5.92 -6.81 0.53
N GLY A 73 -5.12 -7.84 0.20
CA GLY A 73 -3.77 -7.98 0.71
C GLY A 73 -2.88 -6.78 0.36
N ALA A 74 -3.06 -6.16 -0.82
CA ALA A 74 -2.25 -5.01 -1.23
C ALA A 74 -2.48 -3.81 -0.31
N TYR A 75 -3.73 -3.58 0.09
CA TYR A 75 -4.06 -2.53 1.05
C TYR A 75 -3.45 -2.82 2.43
N LEU A 76 -3.60 -4.05 2.93
CA LEU A 76 -3.08 -4.44 4.25
C LEU A 76 -1.55 -4.37 4.30
N LEU A 77 -0.86 -4.86 3.26
CA LEU A 77 0.60 -4.76 3.17
C LEU A 77 1.05 -3.30 3.03
N GLY A 78 0.37 -2.49 2.22
CA GLY A 78 0.62 -1.06 2.13
C GLY A 78 0.50 -0.38 3.50
N LYS A 79 -0.55 -0.69 4.26
CA LYS A 79 -0.75 -0.16 5.61
C LYS A 79 0.36 -0.58 6.56
N TYR A 80 0.78 -1.84 6.51
CA TYR A 80 1.92 -2.30 7.30
C TYR A 80 3.22 -1.56 6.97
N ILE A 81 3.50 -1.32 5.68
CA ILE A 81 4.67 -0.57 5.23
C ILE A 81 4.63 0.88 5.75
N ALA A 82 3.47 1.54 5.67
CA ALA A 82 3.31 2.92 6.10
C ALA A 82 3.42 3.09 7.63
N ASP A 83 2.77 2.20 8.39
CA ASP A 83 2.52 2.41 9.83
C ASP A 83 3.50 1.64 10.73
N HIS A 84 4.02 0.50 10.26
CA HIS A 84 4.71 -0.48 11.12
C HIS A 84 6.14 -0.80 10.68
N LEU A 85 6.50 -0.58 9.42
CA LEU A 85 7.84 -0.88 8.94
C LEU A 85 8.85 0.18 9.42
N ASN A 86 9.72 -0.22 10.36
CA ASN A 86 10.74 0.67 10.92
C ASN A 86 11.96 0.80 10.00
N LEU A 87 11.86 1.69 9.01
CA LEU A 87 12.92 1.92 8.01
C LEU A 87 14.21 2.50 8.60
N ASP A 88 14.14 3.23 9.72
CA ASP A 88 15.32 3.81 10.37
C ASP A 88 16.29 2.72 10.84
N HIS A 89 15.75 1.60 11.34
CA HIS A 89 16.55 0.46 11.76
C HIS A 89 17.23 -0.25 10.57
N LEU A 90 16.57 -0.26 9.40
CA LEU A 90 17.07 -0.87 8.17
C LEU A 90 18.08 0.00 7.42
N ALA A 91 17.96 1.33 7.51
CA ALA A 91 18.87 2.27 6.87
C ALA A 91 20.23 2.35 7.57
N GLY A 92 20.32 1.91 8.82
CA GLY A 92 21.51 2.02 9.67
C GLY A 92 21.70 3.44 10.23
N THR A 93 22.87 3.72 10.80
CA THR A 93 23.19 5.04 11.39
C THR A 93 23.28 6.19 10.38
N SER A 94 23.33 5.86 9.08
CA SER A 94 23.27 6.84 7.99
C SER A 94 21.82 7.16 7.61
N ARG A 95 21.26 8.18 8.25
CA ARG A 95 19.91 8.76 8.00
C ARG A 95 19.64 9.26 6.56
N ARG A 96 20.54 9.02 5.61
CA ARG A 96 20.44 9.48 4.22
C ARG A 96 20.34 8.36 3.19
N ARG A 97 20.46 7.09 3.59
CA ARG A 97 20.37 5.97 2.63
C ARG A 97 18.90 5.58 2.44
N LYS A 98 18.39 5.74 1.21
CA LYS A 98 17.06 5.25 0.81
C LYS A 98 17.00 3.72 0.90
N ILE A 99 15.89 3.19 1.41
CA ILE A 99 15.60 1.75 1.36
C ILE A 99 15.21 1.39 -0.07
N ARG A 100 15.79 0.31 -0.58
CA ARG A 100 15.57 -0.17 -1.94
C ARG A 100 14.61 -1.36 -1.92
N PHE A 101 13.47 -1.20 -2.57
CA PHE A 101 12.41 -2.19 -2.69
C PHE A 101 12.33 -2.73 -4.11
N ILE A 102 11.99 -4.02 -4.21
CA ILE A 102 11.46 -4.60 -5.45
C ILE A 102 10.12 -5.27 -5.13
N GLU A 103 9.07 -4.93 -5.85
CA GLU A 103 7.77 -5.57 -5.73
C GLU A 103 7.59 -6.62 -6.83
N LEU A 104 7.32 -7.86 -6.44
CA LEU A 104 7.02 -8.97 -7.34
C LEU A 104 5.52 -9.04 -7.59
N GLY A 105 5.11 -9.03 -8.86
CA GLY A 105 3.70 -9.13 -9.22
C GLY A 105 2.88 -7.92 -8.77
N SER A 106 3.32 -6.71 -9.15
CA SER A 106 2.75 -5.44 -8.69
C SER A 106 1.28 -5.22 -9.04
N GLY A 107 0.74 -5.88 -10.07
CA GLY A 107 -0.64 -5.68 -10.52
C GLY A 107 -0.93 -4.20 -10.78
N CYS A 108 -1.88 -3.61 -10.05
CA CYS A 108 -2.18 -2.18 -10.14
C CYS A 108 -1.09 -1.26 -9.55
N GLY A 109 -0.11 -1.78 -8.79
CA GLY A 109 1.04 -1.02 -8.28
C GLY A 109 0.84 -0.32 -6.94
N LEU A 110 -0.22 -0.65 -6.19
CA LEU A 110 -0.53 0.02 -4.91
C LEU A 110 0.61 -0.14 -3.89
N VAL A 111 1.13 -1.35 -3.68
CA VAL A 111 2.14 -1.57 -2.63
C VAL A 111 3.45 -0.85 -2.96
N GLY A 112 3.88 -0.90 -4.22
CA GLY A 112 5.03 -0.14 -4.70
C GLY A 112 4.88 1.38 -4.51
N LEU A 113 3.70 1.95 -4.79
CA LEU A 113 3.42 3.37 -4.52
C LEU A 113 3.53 3.69 -3.03
N VAL A 114 2.99 2.83 -2.15
CA VAL A 114 3.06 3.06 -0.71
C VAL A 114 4.50 2.97 -0.19
N ALA A 115 5.30 2.02 -0.67
CA ALA A 115 6.73 1.95 -0.36
C ALA A 115 7.51 3.16 -0.89
N TRP A 116 7.11 3.74 -2.01
CA TRP A 116 7.69 4.97 -2.52
C TRP A 116 7.31 6.17 -1.65
N LEU A 117 6.06 6.24 -1.17
CA LEU A 117 5.59 7.27 -0.23
C LEU A 117 6.34 7.27 1.13
N THR A 118 7.12 6.24 1.43
CA THR A 118 8.03 6.23 2.60
C THR A 118 9.42 6.79 2.27
N GLY A 119 9.65 7.36 1.08
CA GLY A 119 10.94 7.84 0.61
C GLY A 119 11.86 6.75 0.03
N GLY A 120 11.30 5.57 -0.26
CA GLY A 120 12.03 4.43 -0.81
C GLY A 120 12.41 4.60 -2.29
N TYR A 121 13.43 3.86 -2.72
CA TYR A 121 13.67 3.56 -4.13
C TYR A 121 12.95 2.25 -4.47
N VAL A 122 12.06 2.24 -5.45
CA VAL A 122 11.12 1.14 -5.68
C VAL A 122 11.17 0.69 -7.13
N VAL A 123 11.25 -0.62 -7.31
CA VAL A 123 11.12 -1.28 -8.60
C VAL A 123 9.87 -2.14 -8.58
N CYS A 124 8.82 -1.71 -9.28
CA CYS A 124 7.61 -2.49 -9.48
C CYS A 124 7.81 -3.45 -10.64
N THR A 125 7.39 -4.71 -10.49
CA THR A 125 7.56 -5.72 -11.53
C THR A 125 6.29 -6.47 -11.86
N GLY A 126 6.17 -6.90 -13.10
CA GLY A 126 5.02 -7.65 -13.59
C GLY A 126 5.32 -8.39 -14.88
N THR A 127 4.34 -9.14 -15.35
CA THR A 127 4.40 -9.84 -16.63
C THR A 127 4.20 -8.88 -17.80
N PRO A 128 4.61 -9.22 -19.04
CA PRO A 128 4.33 -8.40 -20.21
C PRO A 128 2.85 -8.03 -20.40
N GLN A 129 1.93 -8.89 -19.93
CA GLN A 129 0.49 -8.70 -20.03
C GLN A 129 0.00 -7.55 -19.14
N ASP A 130 0.49 -7.48 -17.89
CA ASP A 130 -0.04 -6.56 -16.88
C ASP A 130 0.78 -5.27 -16.75
N ILE A 131 2.05 -5.27 -17.23
CA ILE A 131 3.01 -4.21 -16.95
C ILE A 131 2.58 -2.83 -17.42
N GLU A 132 1.83 -2.72 -18.52
CA GLU A 132 1.36 -1.43 -19.03
C GLU A 132 0.31 -0.82 -18.11
N HIS A 133 -0.51 -1.64 -17.45
CA HIS A 133 -1.45 -1.15 -16.45
C HIS A 133 -0.73 -0.66 -15.20
N THR A 134 0.29 -1.41 -14.74
CA THR A 134 1.15 -0.97 -13.64
C THR A 134 1.82 0.36 -13.98
N LYS A 135 2.45 0.50 -15.16
CA LYS A 135 3.09 1.74 -15.62
C LYS A 135 2.12 2.93 -15.61
N PHE A 136 0.90 2.71 -16.12
CA PHE A 136 -0.14 3.73 -16.12
C PHE A 136 -0.45 4.21 -14.69
N ASN A 137 -0.75 3.29 -13.78
CA ASN A 137 -1.07 3.62 -12.39
C ASN A 137 0.09 4.31 -11.67
N ILE A 138 1.33 3.79 -11.81
CA ILE A 138 2.51 4.41 -11.21
C ILE A 138 2.68 5.84 -11.72
N LYS A 139 2.66 6.05 -13.04
CA LYS A 139 2.84 7.38 -13.63
C LYS A 139 1.79 8.38 -13.14
N GLN A 140 0.51 8.02 -13.23
CA GLN A 140 -0.59 8.90 -12.81
C GLN A 140 -0.50 9.27 -11.33
N ASN A 141 -0.16 8.32 -10.47
CA ASN A 141 -0.09 8.57 -9.04
C ASN A 141 1.16 9.35 -8.61
N VAL A 142 2.30 9.11 -9.24
CA VAL A 142 3.51 9.92 -8.99
C VAL A 142 3.25 11.38 -9.36
N GLU A 143 2.68 11.64 -10.55
CA GLU A 143 2.29 12.99 -10.97
C GLU A 143 1.27 13.61 -10.00
N HIS A 144 0.25 12.84 -9.59
CA HIS A 144 -0.78 13.30 -8.67
C HIS A 144 -0.23 13.64 -7.28
N VAL A 145 0.68 12.83 -6.73
CA VAL A 145 1.31 13.05 -5.43
C VAL A 145 2.24 14.26 -5.46
N MET A 146 3.05 14.42 -6.51
CA MET A 146 3.92 15.60 -6.65
C MET A 146 3.11 16.90 -6.71
N ASN A 147 1.96 16.88 -7.39
CA ASN A 147 1.05 18.03 -7.42
C ASN A 147 0.43 18.31 -6.03
N GLN A 148 -0.01 17.27 -5.31
CA GLN A 148 -0.50 17.42 -3.93
C GLN A 148 0.58 18.02 -3.00
N GLN A 149 1.84 17.59 -3.14
CA GLN A 149 2.95 18.11 -2.35
C GLN A 149 3.19 19.60 -2.60
N GLN A 150 3.21 20.03 -3.86
CA GLN A 150 3.37 21.45 -4.23
C GLN A 150 2.21 22.31 -3.70
N GLN A 151 0.96 21.83 -3.80
CA GLN A 151 -0.21 22.52 -3.27
C GLN A 151 -0.14 22.66 -1.74
N ASN A 152 0.24 21.58 -1.05
CA ASN A 152 0.40 21.60 0.41
C ASN A 152 1.50 22.57 0.86
N GLN A 153 2.63 22.64 0.15
CA GLN A 153 3.69 23.62 0.41
C GLN A 153 3.23 25.07 0.16
N PHE A 154 2.47 25.32 -0.92
CA PHE A 154 1.92 26.65 -1.21
C PHE A 154 0.96 27.13 -0.11
N VAL A 155 0.06 26.24 0.36
CA VAL A 155 -0.86 26.56 1.47
C VAL A 155 -0.09 26.85 2.76
N TYR A 156 0.95 26.07 3.07
CA TYR A 156 1.79 26.30 4.26
C TYR A 156 2.50 27.65 4.20
N ASN A 157 3.08 28.01 3.05
CA ASN A 157 3.79 29.28 2.88
C ASN A 157 2.84 30.49 2.99
N LYS A 158 1.66 30.42 2.37
CA LYS A 158 0.64 31.47 2.46
C LYS A 158 0.17 31.66 3.90
N LYS A 159 -0.09 30.56 4.62
CA LYS A 159 -0.48 30.61 6.03
C LYS A 159 0.64 31.17 6.90
N GLY A 160 1.90 30.84 6.59
CA GLY A 160 3.07 31.41 7.26
C GLY A 160 3.22 32.92 7.05
N GLU A 161 2.84 33.46 5.88
CA GLU A 161 2.80 34.90 5.59
C GLU A 161 1.62 35.61 6.28
N ASP A 162 0.44 35.00 6.28
CA ASP A 162 -0.77 35.53 6.93
C ASP A 162 -0.66 35.48 8.48
N ASP A 163 0.02 34.46 9.03
CA ASP A 163 0.23 34.26 10.48
C ASP A 163 1.48 35.01 11.01
N LEU A 164 2.20 35.81 10.20
CA LEU A 164 3.28 36.70 10.70
C LEU A 164 2.79 37.78 11.67
N VAL A 165 1.48 37.88 11.90
CA VAL A 165 0.87 38.80 12.87
C VAL A 165 0.59 38.15 14.22
N GLU A 166 0.63 36.82 14.38
CA GLU A 166 0.42 36.23 15.72
C GLU A 166 1.06 34.84 15.92
N ILE A 167 1.78 34.74 17.06
CA ILE A 167 2.11 33.53 17.83
C ILE A 167 3.55 33.01 17.70
N VAL A 168 4.35 33.55 18.64
CA VAL A 168 5.35 32.84 19.45
C VAL A 168 4.74 31.57 20.08
N GLU A 169 5.42 30.45 19.88
CA GLU A 169 5.31 29.18 20.63
C GLU A 169 4.00 28.38 20.59
N SER A 170 4.01 27.32 19.77
CA SER A 170 3.38 26.05 20.16
C SER A 170 4.31 24.86 19.83
N LYS A 171 5.19 24.56 20.79
CA LYS A 171 5.98 23.32 20.85
C LYS A 171 5.07 22.16 21.28
N SER A 172 4.31 21.60 20.35
CA SER A 172 3.85 20.21 20.46
C SER A 172 3.43 19.70 19.09
N ARG A 173 4.42 19.28 18.29
CA ARG A 173 4.17 18.46 17.10
C ARG A 173 4.30 17.01 17.52
N ASN A 174 3.25 16.22 17.31
CA ASN A 174 3.30 14.77 17.57
C ASN A 174 4.42 14.13 16.73
N ALA A 175 5.20 13.24 17.33
CA ALA A 175 6.35 12.59 16.69
C ALA A 175 6.00 11.87 15.38
N HIS A 176 4.78 11.35 15.26
CA HIS A 176 4.25 10.73 14.04
C HIS A 176 4.10 11.75 12.89
N THR A 177 3.54 12.93 13.17
CA THR A 177 3.41 14.03 12.21
C THR A 177 4.78 14.58 11.78
N GLN A 178 5.75 14.59 12.69
CA GLN A 178 7.11 15.04 12.44
C GLN A 178 7.89 14.04 11.56
N LYS A 179 7.75 12.73 11.82
CA LYS A 179 8.35 11.65 11.01
C LYS A 179 7.76 11.60 9.60
N MET A 180 6.45 11.81 9.47
CA MET A 180 5.77 11.91 8.18
C MET A 180 6.29 13.13 7.39
N SER A 181 6.39 14.31 8.01
CA SER A 181 6.92 15.51 7.33
C SER A 181 8.39 15.39 6.88
N GLN A 182 9.22 14.60 7.55
CA GLN A 182 10.63 14.41 7.20
C GLN A 182 10.85 13.46 6.01
N ASN A 183 9.94 12.51 5.78
CA ASN A 183 10.02 11.59 4.62
C ASN A 183 9.56 12.25 3.32
N LEU A 184 8.76 13.33 3.40
CA LEU A 184 8.17 14.02 2.24
C LEU A 184 9.20 14.79 1.41
N ASP A 185 10.21 15.38 2.06
CA ASP A 185 11.32 16.06 1.37
C ASP A 185 12.25 15.09 0.61
N LEU A 186 12.05 13.78 0.79
CA LEU A 186 12.82 12.71 0.14
C LEU A 186 12.11 12.11 -1.07
N LEU A 187 10.85 12.50 -1.33
CA LEU A 187 10.13 12.01 -2.50
C LEU A 187 10.79 12.54 -3.77
N ASP A 188 11.11 11.60 -4.64
CA ASP A 188 11.67 11.87 -5.96
C ASP A 188 10.90 11.00 -6.94
N LYS A 189 10.39 11.61 -8.01
CA LYS A 189 9.59 10.93 -9.04
C LYS A 189 10.40 9.84 -9.74
N ASP A 190 11.72 9.99 -9.77
CA ASP A 190 12.63 9.06 -10.43
C ASP A 190 13.03 7.89 -9.52
N ASN A 191 12.60 7.88 -8.24
CA ASN A 191 12.82 6.77 -7.31
C ASN A 191 11.81 5.63 -7.46
N ILE A 192 10.88 5.67 -8.42
CA ILE A 192 9.97 4.56 -8.68
C ILE A 192 9.94 4.24 -10.16
N GLN A 193 10.16 2.97 -10.49
CA GLN A 193 10.25 2.50 -11.85
C GLN A 193 9.56 1.15 -12.02
N VAL A 194 9.23 0.82 -13.26
CA VAL A 194 8.41 -0.34 -13.60
C VAL A 194 9.11 -1.16 -14.68
N HIS A 195 9.36 -2.45 -14.40
CA HIS A 195 10.06 -3.36 -15.31
C HIS A 195 9.38 -4.72 -15.44
N ILE A 196 9.53 -5.32 -16.62
CA ILE A 196 9.08 -6.69 -16.84
C ILE A 196 9.96 -7.64 -16.03
N LEU A 197 9.33 -8.56 -15.31
CA LEU A 197 9.98 -9.70 -14.68
C LEU A 197 9.07 -10.92 -14.79
N ASP A 198 9.43 -11.84 -15.67
CA ASP A 198 8.81 -13.15 -15.75
C ASP A 198 9.62 -14.13 -14.91
N TRP A 199 9.00 -14.73 -13.89
CA TRP A 199 9.69 -15.65 -12.99
C TRP A 199 10.15 -16.93 -13.69
N THR A 200 9.48 -17.32 -14.78
CA THR A 200 9.83 -18.51 -15.57
C THR A 200 11.06 -18.28 -16.48
N SER A 201 11.37 -17.02 -16.77
CA SER A 201 12.43 -16.61 -17.68
C SER A 201 13.25 -15.46 -17.09
N LEU A 202 13.99 -15.79 -16.02
CA LEU A 202 14.83 -14.82 -15.33
C LEU A 202 15.95 -14.30 -16.25
N PRO A 203 16.33 -13.02 -16.16
CA PRO A 203 17.43 -12.46 -16.92
C PRO A 203 18.72 -13.26 -16.71
N THR A 204 19.43 -13.58 -17.78
CA THR A 204 20.73 -14.25 -17.68
C THR A 204 21.78 -13.28 -17.15
N THR A 205 22.87 -13.81 -16.61
CA THR A 205 24.01 -12.99 -16.15
C THR A 205 24.79 -12.33 -17.29
N GLU A 206 24.47 -12.66 -18.54
CA GLU A 206 25.12 -12.14 -19.74
C GLU A 206 24.30 -11.02 -20.39
N ASP A 207 22.99 -10.96 -20.15
CA ASP A 207 22.12 -9.91 -20.67
C ASP A 207 22.28 -8.61 -19.87
N THR A 208 23.40 -7.95 -20.10
CA THR A 208 23.71 -6.61 -19.57
C THR A 208 22.80 -5.51 -20.11
N THR A 209 21.92 -5.78 -21.07
CA THR A 209 20.93 -4.81 -21.56
C THR A 209 19.66 -4.81 -20.71
N ASN A 210 19.43 -5.89 -19.94
CA ASN A 210 18.26 -6.01 -19.08
C ASN A 210 18.30 -4.97 -17.94
N PRO A 211 17.25 -4.16 -17.72
CA PRO A 211 17.22 -3.17 -16.64
C PRO A 211 17.38 -3.78 -15.24
N LEU A 212 16.97 -5.03 -15.04
CA LEU A 212 17.07 -5.75 -13.77
C LEU A 212 18.41 -6.50 -13.62
N HIS A 213 19.32 -6.38 -14.60
CA HIS A 213 20.65 -6.97 -14.48
C HIS A 213 21.43 -6.33 -13.33
N LYS A 214 22.23 -7.12 -12.61
CA LYS A 214 23.02 -6.69 -11.45
C LYS A 214 23.99 -5.52 -11.72
N SER A 215 24.35 -5.26 -12.97
CA SER A 215 25.18 -4.11 -13.35
C SER A 215 24.38 -2.82 -13.49
N ASN A 216 23.08 -2.94 -13.74
CA ASN A 216 22.18 -1.84 -14.07
C ASN A 216 21.32 -1.45 -12.86
N MET A 217 21.19 -2.36 -11.89
CA MET A 217 20.46 -2.11 -10.66
C MET A 217 21.25 -2.45 -9.41
N PRO A 218 21.13 -1.60 -8.37
CA PRO A 218 21.69 -1.89 -7.07
C PRO A 218 20.92 -3.04 -6.40
N SER A 219 21.53 -3.71 -5.41
CA SER A 219 20.85 -4.73 -4.61
C SER A 219 19.58 -4.20 -3.94
N PHE A 220 18.60 -5.07 -3.67
CA PHE A 220 17.40 -4.69 -2.94
C PHE A 220 17.54 -5.03 -1.46
N ASP A 221 17.00 -4.17 -0.61
CA ASP A 221 16.95 -4.39 0.83
C ASP A 221 15.71 -5.22 1.21
N ILE A 222 14.59 -4.98 0.52
CA ILE A 222 13.30 -5.64 0.79
C ILE A 222 12.64 -6.06 -0.53
N ILE A 223 12.20 -7.31 -0.61
CA ILE A 223 11.31 -7.81 -1.65
C ILE A 223 9.86 -7.73 -1.13
N LEU A 224 8.96 -7.10 -1.87
CA LEU A 224 7.54 -6.98 -1.54
C LEU A 224 6.74 -7.98 -2.38
N ALA A 225 5.75 -8.62 -1.76
CA ALA A 225 4.92 -9.63 -2.42
C ALA A 225 3.49 -9.60 -1.87
N SER A 226 2.52 -9.19 -2.68
CA SER A 226 1.11 -9.14 -2.27
C SER A 226 0.25 -10.10 -3.06
N GLU A 227 -0.23 -11.14 -2.40
CA GLU A 227 -1.20 -12.10 -2.96
C GLU A 227 -0.73 -12.80 -4.24
N ILE A 228 0.55 -13.18 -4.30
CA ILE A 228 1.17 -13.78 -5.49
C ILE A 228 1.30 -15.32 -5.46
N LEU A 229 0.73 -15.98 -4.44
CA LEU A 229 0.92 -17.43 -4.21
C LEU A 229 -0.14 -18.33 -4.85
N TYR A 230 -0.99 -17.78 -5.73
CA TYR A 230 -2.19 -18.46 -6.24
C TYR A 230 -1.96 -19.43 -7.40
N LEU A 231 -0.75 -19.46 -8.01
CA LEU A 231 -0.36 -20.41 -9.06
C LEU A 231 0.72 -21.37 -8.56
N PRO A 232 0.37 -22.62 -8.19
CA PRO A 232 1.32 -23.61 -7.67
C PRO A 232 2.51 -23.91 -8.57
N ASP A 233 2.26 -23.95 -9.87
CA ASP A 233 3.29 -24.30 -10.85
C ASP A 233 4.42 -23.27 -10.88
N LEU A 234 4.14 -22.02 -10.47
CA LEU A 234 5.13 -20.95 -10.40
C LEU A 234 5.88 -20.88 -9.06
N HIS A 235 5.51 -21.67 -8.04
CA HIS A 235 6.10 -21.54 -6.70
C HIS A 235 7.61 -21.77 -6.70
N LYS A 236 8.10 -22.75 -7.46
CA LYS A 236 9.55 -23.00 -7.56
C LYS A 236 10.28 -21.85 -8.24
N ASP A 237 9.70 -21.28 -9.28
CA ASP A 237 10.30 -20.17 -10.03
C ASP A 237 10.29 -18.87 -9.22
N LEU A 238 9.21 -18.63 -8.49
CA LEU A 238 9.14 -17.56 -7.50
C LEU A 238 10.24 -17.71 -6.43
N VAL A 239 10.43 -18.91 -5.87
CA VAL A 239 11.50 -19.17 -4.88
C VAL A 239 12.90 -18.98 -5.48
N LYS A 240 13.15 -19.27 -6.76
CA LYS A 240 14.43 -18.96 -7.42
C LYS A 240 14.66 -17.46 -7.57
N THR A 241 13.58 -16.70 -7.78
CA THR A 241 13.57 -15.24 -7.93
C THR A 241 13.89 -14.56 -6.60
N ILE A 242 13.34 -15.08 -5.51
CA ILE A 242 13.59 -14.58 -4.17
C ILE A 242 14.95 -15.09 -3.67
N ARG A 243 15.94 -14.20 -3.65
CA ARG A 243 17.25 -14.50 -3.02
C ARG A 243 17.52 -13.74 -1.72
N TYR A 244 16.65 -12.81 -1.36
CA TYR A 244 16.83 -11.90 -0.23
C TYR A 244 15.57 -11.82 0.63
N PHE A 245 15.60 -10.96 1.64
CA PHE A 245 14.49 -10.73 2.57
C PHE A 245 13.19 -10.37 1.85
N ILE A 246 12.12 -11.12 2.10
CA ILE A 246 10.77 -10.80 1.62
C ILE A 246 9.91 -10.32 2.78
N LEU A 247 9.15 -9.28 2.52
CA LEU A 247 7.95 -8.94 3.25
C LEU A 247 6.73 -9.24 2.36
N GLY A 248 5.98 -10.29 2.71
CA GLY A 248 4.87 -10.79 1.90
C GLY A 248 3.56 -10.89 2.66
N ILE A 249 2.45 -10.78 1.94
CA ILE A 249 1.10 -11.07 2.43
C ILE A 249 0.38 -11.99 1.44
N TYR A 250 -0.46 -12.88 1.96
CA TYR A 250 -1.33 -13.72 1.14
C TYR A 250 -2.64 -13.97 1.88
N LYS A 251 -3.69 -14.29 1.13
CA LYS A 251 -4.92 -14.86 1.66
C LYS A 251 -4.93 -16.36 1.34
N GLN A 252 -5.18 -17.17 2.36
CA GLN A 252 -5.30 -18.62 2.24
C GLN A 252 -6.59 -18.96 1.50
N ARG A 253 -6.46 -19.51 0.28
CA ARG A 253 -7.59 -19.93 -0.55
C ARG A 253 -7.62 -21.44 -0.78
N GLY A 254 -6.58 -22.17 -0.35
CA GLY A 254 -6.44 -23.60 -0.61
C GLY A 254 -5.94 -23.88 -2.04
N LEU A 255 -5.32 -22.90 -2.68
CA LEU A 255 -4.76 -23.02 -4.03
C LEU A 255 -3.34 -23.60 -4.01
N GLY A 256 -2.70 -23.72 -2.86
CA GLY A 256 -1.35 -24.25 -2.70
C GLY A 256 -0.43 -23.36 -1.89
N GLU A 257 -0.95 -22.30 -1.27
CA GLU A 257 -0.16 -21.32 -0.53
C GLU A 257 0.64 -21.97 0.61
N GLU A 258 0.09 -22.98 1.29
CA GLU A 258 0.84 -23.76 2.29
C GLU A 258 2.01 -24.55 1.69
N GLN A 259 1.84 -25.05 0.47
CA GLN A 259 2.88 -25.79 -0.25
C GLN A 259 4.03 -24.88 -0.65
N PHE A 260 3.75 -23.61 -0.98
CA PHE A 260 4.79 -22.61 -1.22
C PHE A 260 5.78 -22.52 -0.05
N PHE A 261 5.30 -22.45 1.19
CA PHE A 261 6.20 -22.34 2.36
C PHE A 261 7.08 -23.58 2.55
N LYS A 262 6.56 -24.77 2.24
CA LYS A 262 7.37 -26.01 2.24
C LYS A 262 8.45 -25.96 1.16
N ILE A 263 8.10 -25.51 -0.05
CA ILE A 263 9.06 -25.33 -1.14
C ILE A 263 10.12 -24.28 -0.75
N ALA A 264 9.70 -23.13 -0.22
CA ALA A 264 10.58 -22.06 0.23
C ALA A 264 11.59 -22.55 1.28
N GLN A 265 11.15 -23.34 2.27
CA GLN A 265 12.02 -23.88 3.31
C GLN A 265 12.96 -24.97 2.79
N VAL A 266 12.45 -25.95 2.04
CA VAL A 266 13.23 -27.12 1.63
C VAL A 266 14.11 -26.82 0.42
N PHE A 267 13.52 -26.26 -0.63
CA PHE A 267 14.22 -25.96 -1.89
C PHE A 267 14.93 -24.60 -1.83
N GLY A 268 14.25 -23.56 -1.32
CA GLY A 268 14.82 -22.22 -1.22
C GLY A 268 15.76 -22.01 -0.03
N LYS A 269 15.75 -22.91 0.95
CA LYS A 269 16.45 -22.75 2.25
C LYS A 269 16.07 -21.44 2.96
N LEU A 270 14.86 -20.96 2.74
CA LEU A 270 14.34 -19.72 3.31
C LEU A 270 13.79 -19.98 4.71
N ARG A 271 14.09 -19.08 5.64
CA ARG A 271 13.41 -19.01 6.94
C ARG A 271 12.11 -18.24 6.78
N VAL A 272 11.02 -18.82 7.25
CA VAL A 272 9.69 -18.18 7.24
C VAL A 272 9.37 -17.74 8.67
N GLU A 273 9.04 -16.47 8.84
CA GLU A 273 8.60 -15.89 10.10
C GLU A 273 7.23 -15.26 9.91
N TRP A 274 6.35 -15.47 10.88
CA TRP A 274 5.02 -14.88 10.89
C TRP A 274 5.03 -13.58 11.66
N ILE A 275 4.51 -12.52 11.04
CA ILE A 275 4.39 -11.21 11.67
C ILE A 275 3.11 -11.19 12.49
N ASP A 276 3.17 -10.61 13.69
CA ASP A 276 2.00 -10.40 14.53
C ASP A 276 0.95 -9.54 13.80
N THR A 277 -0.31 -9.95 13.88
CA THR A 277 -1.43 -9.32 13.17
C THR A 277 -2.37 -8.57 14.10
N SER A 278 -2.01 -8.37 15.37
CA SER A 278 -2.90 -7.71 16.34
C SER A 278 -3.17 -6.24 16.00
N TRP A 279 -2.34 -5.64 15.14
CA TRP A 279 -2.52 -4.29 14.61
C TRP A 279 -3.64 -4.19 13.56
N ILE A 280 -4.08 -5.32 13.00
CA ILE A 280 -5.21 -5.39 12.08
C ILE A 280 -6.50 -5.42 12.91
N ASP A 281 -7.15 -4.26 13.07
CA ASP A 281 -8.43 -4.16 13.80
C ASP A 281 -9.51 -5.01 13.13
N GLN A 282 -10.01 -6.04 13.81
CA GLN A 282 -11.02 -6.97 13.30
C GLN A 282 -12.34 -6.27 12.91
N SER A 283 -12.66 -5.12 13.52
CA SER A 283 -13.85 -4.34 13.17
C SER A 283 -13.80 -3.75 11.76
N SER A 284 -12.59 -3.53 11.23
CA SER A 284 -12.36 -3.09 9.84
C SER A 284 -12.50 -4.23 8.82
N ILE A 285 -12.33 -5.48 9.26
CA ILE A 285 -12.52 -6.68 8.44
C ILE A 285 -14.00 -7.08 8.41
N GLU A 286 -14.69 -7.04 9.55
CA GLU A 286 -16.10 -7.45 9.65
C GLU A 286 -17.06 -6.57 8.85
N SER A 287 -16.76 -5.27 8.66
CA SER A 287 -17.54 -4.42 7.74
C SER A 287 -17.39 -4.80 6.27
N HIS A 288 -16.32 -5.52 5.90
CA HIS A 288 -16.09 -6.02 4.55
C HIS A 288 -16.51 -7.50 4.37
N VAL A 289 -16.56 -8.28 5.45
CA VAL A 289 -16.99 -9.70 5.42
C VAL A 289 -18.51 -9.84 5.55
N ASN A 290 -19.18 -8.99 6.34
CA ASN A 290 -20.64 -9.08 6.54
C ASN A 290 -21.50 -8.51 5.39
N GLN A 291 -20.89 -8.02 4.30
CA GLN A 291 -21.60 -7.80 3.03
C GLN A 291 -21.83 -9.10 2.23
N PHE A 292 -21.25 -10.23 2.64
CA PHE A 292 -21.19 -11.45 1.80
C PHE A 292 -21.95 -12.67 2.34
N SER A 293 -22.61 -12.59 3.49
CA SER A 293 -23.35 -13.73 4.05
C SER A 293 -24.84 -13.79 3.67
N SER A 294 -25.33 -12.88 2.82
CA SER A 294 -26.75 -12.87 2.40
C SER A 294 -26.97 -12.89 0.89
N THR A 295 -26.22 -13.70 0.12
CA THR A 295 -26.76 -14.26 -1.13
C THR A 295 -26.28 -15.69 -1.33
N ASN A 296 -27.21 -16.60 -1.05
CA ASN A 296 -27.27 -18.03 -1.29
C ASN A 296 -26.35 -18.61 -2.40
N SER A 297 -25.63 -19.67 -2.03
CA SER A 297 -25.99 -21.05 -2.42
C SER A 297 -26.70 -21.19 -3.78
N SER A 298 -25.91 -21.28 -4.86
CA SER A 298 -26.24 -22.15 -6.00
C SER A 298 -25.03 -22.32 -6.93
N THR A 299 -24.70 -23.59 -7.15
CA THR A 299 -23.94 -24.17 -8.27
C THR A 299 -22.44 -23.82 -8.38
N TYR A 300 -21.62 -24.61 -7.67
CA TYR A 300 -20.39 -25.16 -8.24
C TYR A 300 -20.49 -26.69 -8.20
N SER A 301 -20.57 -27.31 -9.37
CA SER A 301 -20.37 -28.75 -9.56
C SER A 301 -19.44 -28.92 -10.76
N ALA A 302 -18.27 -29.51 -10.48
CA ALA A 302 -17.27 -30.12 -11.36
C ALA A 302 -16.89 -29.37 -12.65
#